data_AF-A0A843TCQ6-F1
#
_entry.id   AF-A0A843TCQ6-F1
#
_cell.length_a   1.000
_cell.length_b   1.000
_cell.length_c   1.000
_cell.angle_alpha   90.00
_cell.angle_beta   90.00
_cell.angle_gamma   90.00
#
_symmetry.space_group_name_H-M   'P 1'
#
loop_
_entity.id
_entity.type
_entity.pdbx_description
1 polymer ?
#
loop_
_entity_poly.entity_id
_entity_poly.type
_entity_poly.pdbx_seq_one_letter_code
_entity_poly.pdbx_strand_id
1 'polypeptide(L)'
;MKGYRTLSLALALVASGAAGCDSMLEITNPGPATDEALDDPAAFAGLVFGMSGDLSQAIDAIGYVSALFADELNSTGFQRHWLDFARGIMIPTDADQFWEVGHRARWVAEDGIRRMEEADHESILLARAYLLAGFSNRLLGEHFCNAVFDGGPSESFMAHFERAALQFSTAASLASQYGNIEIGNAATAGLASIRAAQGDWATAADLASEVPLDFQYDAIFSLNSSRETSNILINYPLEHSEGTVYGTEWDDVLGPVHTTVQWLI
;
A
#
# COMPACT_ATOMS: atom_id res chain seq x y z
N MET A 1 -24.13 -69.59 -16.39
CA MET A 1 -24.22 -68.23 -16.98
C MET A 1 -25.22 -67.33 -16.23
N LYS A 2 -25.02 -67.06 -14.93
CA LYS A 2 -25.89 -66.14 -14.15
C LYS A 2 -25.11 -65.08 -13.32
N GLY A 3 -23.77 -65.15 -13.28
CA GLY A 3 -22.95 -64.27 -12.43
C GLY A 3 -22.32 -63.04 -13.09
N TYR A 4 -22.29 -62.95 -14.43
CA TYR A 4 -21.60 -61.84 -15.13
C TYR A 4 -22.51 -60.63 -15.43
N ARG A 5 -23.84 -60.80 -15.39
CA ARG A 5 -24.79 -59.71 -15.68
C ARG A 5 -25.04 -58.78 -14.49
N THR A 6 -24.88 -59.25 -13.26
CA THR A 6 -25.06 -58.44 -12.03
C THR A 6 -23.83 -57.59 -11.70
N LEU A 7 -22.63 -58.02 -12.09
CA LEU A 7 -21.40 -57.26 -11.86
C LEU A 7 -21.30 -56.00 -12.74
N SER A 8 -21.87 -56.05 -13.95
CA SER A 8 -21.84 -54.94 -14.90
C SER A 8 -22.78 -53.78 -14.53
N LEU A 9 -23.86 -54.06 -13.79
CA LEU A 9 -24.79 -53.02 -13.33
C LEU A 9 -24.28 -52.28 -12.08
N ALA A 10 -23.58 -52.99 -11.20
CA ALA A 10 -23.02 -52.41 -9.97
C ALA A 10 -21.86 -51.45 -10.26
N LEU A 11 -21.03 -51.74 -11.27
CA LEU A 11 -19.90 -50.89 -11.64
C LEU A 11 -20.33 -49.61 -12.38
N ALA A 12 -21.43 -49.67 -13.14
CA ALA A 12 -22.02 -48.49 -13.79
C ALA A 12 -22.64 -47.52 -12.77
N LEU A 13 -23.22 -48.02 -11.68
CA LEU A 13 -23.82 -47.18 -10.64
C LEU A 13 -22.77 -46.46 -9.78
N VAL A 14 -21.62 -47.11 -9.51
CA VAL A 14 -20.51 -46.51 -8.76
C VAL A 14 -19.77 -45.46 -9.59
N ALA A 15 -19.62 -45.67 -10.91
CA ALA A 15 -19.04 -44.68 -11.80
C ALA A 15 -19.94 -43.43 -11.98
N SER A 16 -21.26 -43.61 -11.89
CA SER A 16 -22.23 -42.49 -11.96
C SER A 16 -22.27 -41.65 -10.67
N GLY A 17 -21.91 -42.25 -9.53
CA GLY A 17 -21.86 -41.56 -8.23
C GLY A 17 -20.61 -40.72 -8.02
N ALA A 18 -19.48 -41.08 -8.65
CA ALA A 18 -18.23 -40.31 -8.53
C ALA A 18 -18.23 -39.01 -9.34
N ALA A 19 -18.98 -38.94 -10.45
CA ALA A 19 -19.07 -37.74 -11.29
C ALA A 19 -20.13 -36.72 -10.82
N GLY A 20 -20.97 -37.08 -9.84
CA GLY A 20 -22.04 -36.21 -9.32
C GLY A 20 -21.76 -35.60 -7.94
N CYS A 21 -20.63 -35.92 -7.31
CA CYS A 21 -20.27 -35.42 -5.98
C CYS A 21 -19.43 -34.13 -5.99
N ASP A 22 -18.94 -33.69 -7.15
CA ASP A 22 -18.10 -32.48 -7.27
C ASP A 22 -18.90 -31.22 -6.89
N SER A 23 -20.13 -31.11 -7.38
CA SER A 23 -21.05 -30.02 -7.03
C SER A 23 -21.69 -30.15 -5.64
N MET A 24 -21.49 -31.29 -4.95
CA MET A 24 -21.96 -31.49 -3.58
C MET A 24 -20.96 -30.98 -2.52
N LEU A 25 -19.70 -30.78 -2.94
CA LEU A 25 -18.64 -30.18 -2.12
C LEU A 25 -18.33 -28.74 -2.54
N GLU A 26 -18.92 -28.28 -3.64
CA GLU A 26 -18.85 -26.89 -4.10
C GLU A 26 -19.70 -26.00 -3.19
N ILE A 27 -19.08 -25.49 -2.13
CA ILE A 27 -19.68 -24.47 -1.26
C ILE A 27 -19.38 -23.12 -1.90
N THR A 28 -20.34 -22.58 -2.65
CA THR A 28 -20.28 -21.19 -3.10
C THR A 28 -20.40 -20.29 -1.88
N ASN A 29 -19.31 -19.60 -1.51
CA ASN A 29 -19.35 -18.56 -0.49
C ASN A 29 -19.89 -17.28 -1.17
N PRO A 30 -21.15 -16.86 -0.93
CA PRO A 30 -21.77 -15.77 -1.67
C PRO A 30 -21.25 -14.38 -1.28
N GLY A 31 -20.34 -14.30 -0.29
CA GLY A 31 -19.85 -13.04 0.28
C GLY A 31 -18.63 -12.46 -0.43
N PRO A 32 -17.52 -13.22 -0.61
CA PRO A 32 -16.32 -12.72 -1.29
C PRO A 32 -16.47 -12.76 -2.80
N ALA A 33 -15.90 -11.76 -3.48
CA ALA A 33 -15.57 -11.93 -4.90
C ALA A 33 -14.61 -13.11 -5.05
N THR A 34 -14.82 -13.95 -6.07
CA THR A 34 -13.83 -14.98 -6.41
C THR A 34 -12.58 -14.31 -6.99
N ASP A 35 -11.45 -15.02 -6.97
CA ASP A 35 -10.21 -14.47 -7.53
C ASP A 35 -10.37 -14.14 -9.02
N GLU A 36 -11.07 -15.01 -9.76
CA GLU A 36 -11.33 -14.85 -11.20
C GLU A 36 -12.25 -13.66 -11.50
N ALA A 37 -13.08 -13.25 -10.53
CA ALA A 37 -13.93 -12.07 -10.69
C ALA A 37 -13.12 -10.77 -10.71
N LEU A 38 -11.87 -10.78 -10.22
CA LEU A 38 -10.97 -9.64 -10.25
C LEU A 38 -10.31 -9.44 -11.62
N ASP A 39 -10.41 -10.42 -12.51
CA ASP A 39 -9.84 -10.35 -13.86
C ASP A 39 -10.80 -9.67 -14.86
N ASP A 40 -12.04 -9.37 -14.44
CA ASP A 40 -13.01 -8.60 -15.24
C ASP A 40 -12.64 -7.11 -15.25
N PRO A 41 -12.54 -6.45 -16.43
CA PRO A 41 -12.31 -5.01 -16.52
C PRO A 41 -13.31 -4.15 -15.72
N ALA A 42 -14.52 -4.64 -15.47
CA ALA A 42 -15.50 -3.99 -14.61
C ALA A 42 -15.03 -3.87 -13.15
N ALA A 43 -14.15 -4.76 -12.68
CA ALA A 43 -13.59 -4.76 -11.33
C ALA A 43 -12.39 -3.82 -11.16
N PHE A 44 -11.71 -3.43 -12.25
CA PHE A 44 -10.43 -2.71 -12.20
C PHE A 44 -10.50 -1.36 -11.50
N ALA A 45 -11.62 -0.63 -11.64
CA ALA A 45 -11.80 0.60 -10.87
C ALA A 45 -11.75 0.33 -9.36
N GLY A 46 -12.44 -0.72 -8.90
CA GLY A 46 -12.42 -1.17 -7.50
C GLY A 46 -11.03 -1.60 -7.05
N LEU A 47 -10.30 -2.35 -7.89
CA LEU A 47 -8.91 -2.74 -7.60
C LEU A 47 -8.02 -1.51 -7.39
N VAL A 48 -8.04 -0.53 -8.30
CA VAL A 48 -7.21 0.68 -8.19
C VAL A 48 -7.58 1.53 -6.98
N PHE A 49 -8.86 1.59 -6.59
CA PHE A 49 -9.25 2.21 -5.32
C PHE A 49 -8.71 1.44 -4.11
N GLY A 50 -8.73 0.10 -4.15
CA GLY A 50 -8.13 -0.76 -3.14
C GLY A 50 -6.62 -0.51 -2.98
N MET A 51 -5.88 -0.45 -4.10
CA MET A 51 -4.46 -0.10 -4.13
C MET A 51 -4.19 1.25 -3.46
N SER A 52 -5.00 2.25 -3.76
CA SER A 52 -4.89 3.58 -3.14
C SER A 52 -5.11 3.51 -1.64
N GLY A 53 -6.09 2.72 -1.20
CA GLY A 53 -6.38 2.54 0.23
C GLY A 53 -5.28 1.79 0.98
N ASP A 54 -4.68 0.75 0.38
CA ASP A 54 -3.53 0.06 0.99
C ASP A 54 -2.30 0.96 1.07
N LEU A 55 -2.03 1.76 0.03
CA LEU A 55 -0.94 2.74 0.06
C LEU A 55 -1.17 3.82 1.12
N SER A 56 -2.36 4.41 1.20
CA SER A 56 -2.68 5.40 2.25
C SER A 56 -2.44 4.83 3.65
N GLN A 57 -2.86 3.59 3.90
CA GLN A 57 -2.64 2.93 5.17
C GLN A 57 -1.15 2.71 5.46
N ALA A 58 -0.37 2.31 4.46
CA ALA A 58 1.07 2.14 4.61
C ALA A 58 1.78 3.46 4.89
N ILE A 59 1.40 4.54 4.18
CA ILE A 59 1.92 5.90 4.39
C ILE A 59 1.62 6.37 5.81
N ASP A 60 0.41 6.16 6.33
CA ASP A 60 0.06 6.58 7.68
C ASP A 60 0.84 5.81 8.75
N ALA A 61 0.91 4.49 8.63
CA ALA A 61 1.60 3.65 9.60
C ALA A 61 3.11 3.91 9.63
N ILE A 62 3.75 3.94 8.45
CA ILE A 62 5.19 4.15 8.32
C ILE A 62 5.54 5.62 8.62
N GLY A 63 4.78 6.56 8.05
CA GLY A 63 5.02 8.00 8.22
C GLY A 63 5.00 8.44 9.68
N TYR A 64 4.12 7.86 10.51
CA TYR A 64 4.08 8.20 11.94
C TYR A 64 5.39 7.85 12.63
N VAL A 65 5.89 6.63 12.39
CA VAL A 65 7.13 6.15 12.99
C VAL A 65 8.35 6.85 12.41
N SER A 66 8.34 7.15 11.10
CA SER A 66 9.39 7.95 10.47
C SER A 66 9.49 9.34 11.10
N ALA A 67 8.35 9.99 11.37
CA ALA A 67 8.32 11.28 12.04
C ALA A 67 8.83 11.22 13.49
N LEU A 68 8.59 10.12 14.21
CA LEU A 68 9.19 9.89 15.53
C LEU A 68 10.71 9.70 15.45
N PHE A 69 11.21 8.92 14.48
CA PHE A 69 12.66 8.71 14.30
C PHE A 69 13.39 9.94 13.76
N ALA A 70 12.70 10.80 13.03
CA ALA A 70 13.23 12.05 12.52
C ALA A 70 13.18 13.20 13.53
N ASP A 71 12.73 12.96 14.78
CA ASP A 71 12.46 13.98 15.79
C ASP A 71 11.49 15.07 15.31
N GLU A 72 10.57 14.77 14.38
CA GLU A 72 9.50 15.68 13.96
C GLU A 72 8.30 15.60 14.90
N LEU A 73 8.00 14.38 15.36
CA LEU A 73 7.01 14.09 16.39
C LEU A 73 7.71 13.55 17.64
N ASN A 74 7.10 13.79 18.79
CA ASN A 74 7.47 13.16 20.05
C ASN A 74 6.24 12.50 20.67
N SER A 75 6.45 11.40 21.38
CA SER A 75 5.37 10.66 22.04
C SER A 75 5.30 10.98 23.54
N THR A 76 4.09 11.08 24.08
CA THR A 76 3.87 11.20 25.53
C THR A 76 4.16 9.90 26.30
N GLY A 77 4.37 8.78 25.61
CA GLY A 77 4.74 7.50 26.19
C GLY A 77 3.57 6.66 26.71
N PHE A 78 2.33 6.92 26.23
CA PHE A 78 1.17 6.09 26.51
C PHE A 78 1.43 4.61 26.20
N GLN A 79 2.02 4.33 25.03
CA GLN A 79 2.59 3.03 24.73
C GLN A 79 4.11 3.12 24.74
N ARG A 80 4.75 2.17 25.43
CA ARG A 80 6.20 2.14 25.62
C ARG A 80 6.97 2.15 24.30
N HIS A 81 6.49 1.44 23.28
CA HIS A 81 7.16 1.35 21.99
C HIS A 81 7.26 2.72 21.27
N TRP A 82 6.24 3.59 21.36
CA TRP A 82 6.33 4.93 20.77
C TRP A 82 7.42 5.79 21.41
N LEU A 83 7.57 5.70 22.74
CA LEU A 83 8.65 6.38 23.46
C LEU A 83 10.02 5.79 23.11
N ASP A 84 10.10 4.48 22.92
CA ASP A 84 11.32 3.81 22.52
C ASP A 84 11.70 4.20 21.06
N PHE A 85 10.74 4.32 20.14
CA PHE A 85 10.98 4.81 18.76
C PHE A 85 11.48 6.25 18.76
N ALA A 86 10.86 7.14 19.53
CA ALA A 86 11.34 8.53 19.71
C ALA A 86 12.75 8.60 20.34
N ARG A 87 13.26 7.52 20.92
CA ARG A 87 14.63 7.40 21.44
C ARG A 87 15.57 6.65 20.49
N GLY A 88 15.10 6.29 19.30
CA GLY A 88 15.86 5.51 18.33
C GLY A 88 16.00 4.03 18.69
N ILE A 89 15.12 3.50 19.55
CA ILE A 89 15.15 2.10 19.99
C ILE A 89 14.03 1.33 19.29
N MET A 90 14.39 0.41 18.41
CA MET A 90 13.46 -0.50 17.74
C MET A 90 13.95 -1.94 17.88
N ILE A 91 13.09 -2.85 18.35
CA ILE A 91 13.38 -4.28 18.34
C ILE A 91 12.84 -4.91 17.05
N PRO A 92 13.38 -6.07 16.59
CA PRO A 92 12.99 -6.63 15.29
C PRO A 92 11.48 -6.83 15.10
N THR A 93 10.75 -7.23 16.14
CA THR A 93 9.30 -7.46 16.08
C THR A 93 8.48 -6.18 15.90
N ASP A 94 9.04 -5.03 16.23
CA ASP A 94 8.35 -3.75 16.02
C ASP A 94 8.25 -3.41 14.53
N ALA A 95 9.18 -3.92 13.72
CA ALA A 95 9.20 -3.69 12.28
C ALA A 95 8.14 -4.51 11.52
N ASP A 96 7.64 -5.60 12.12
CA ASP A 96 6.77 -6.57 11.45
C ASP A 96 5.51 -5.93 10.87
N GLN A 97 4.82 -5.10 11.66
CA GLN A 97 3.61 -4.41 11.20
C GLN A 97 3.88 -3.47 10.02
N PHE A 98 4.97 -2.70 10.08
CA PHE A 98 5.34 -1.74 9.02
C PHE A 98 5.73 -2.46 7.73
N TRP A 99 6.46 -3.56 7.88
CA TRP A 99 6.82 -4.46 6.79
C TRP A 99 5.56 -5.04 6.13
N GLU A 100 4.64 -5.60 6.93
CA GLU A 100 3.40 -6.19 6.43
C GLU A 100 2.54 -5.21 5.65
N VAL A 101 2.30 -4.00 6.18
CA VAL A 101 1.44 -3.01 5.50
C VAL A 101 2.09 -2.46 4.23
N GLY A 102 3.41 -2.19 4.25
CA GLY A 102 4.14 -1.73 3.07
C GLY A 102 4.18 -2.79 1.97
N HIS A 103 4.47 -4.05 2.34
CA HIS A 103 4.49 -5.16 1.40
C HIS A 103 3.10 -5.51 0.85
N ARG A 104 2.03 -5.33 1.64
CA ARG A 104 0.64 -5.44 1.15
C ARG A 104 0.35 -4.38 0.10
N ALA A 105 0.65 -3.11 0.37
CA ALA A 105 0.43 -2.01 -0.58
C ALA A 105 1.16 -2.22 -1.90
N ARG A 106 2.40 -2.72 -1.86
CA ARG A 106 3.16 -3.10 -3.05
C ARG A 106 2.52 -4.29 -3.76
N TRP A 107 2.26 -5.38 -3.05
CA TRP A 107 1.77 -6.62 -3.66
C TRP A 107 0.41 -6.43 -4.33
N VAL A 108 -0.54 -5.76 -3.67
CA VAL A 108 -1.88 -5.48 -4.22
C VAL A 108 -1.78 -4.63 -5.49
N ALA A 109 -0.88 -3.64 -5.52
CA ALA A 109 -0.69 -2.81 -6.70
C ALA A 109 -0.05 -3.59 -7.86
N GLU A 110 1.00 -4.37 -7.59
CA GLU A 110 1.71 -5.13 -8.62
C GLU A 110 0.90 -6.31 -9.15
N ASP A 111 0.17 -7.04 -8.30
CA ASP A 111 -0.73 -8.11 -8.74
C ASP A 111 -1.91 -7.55 -9.56
N GLY A 112 -2.48 -6.42 -9.15
CA GLY A 112 -3.55 -5.80 -9.93
C GLY A 112 -3.06 -5.25 -11.28
N ILE A 113 -1.84 -4.70 -11.37
CA ILE A 113 -1.22 -4.35 -12.66
C ILE A 113 -1.12 -5.59 -13.54
N ARG A 114 -0.59 -6.71 -13.02
CA ARG A 114 -0.46 -7.98 -13.75
C ARG A 114 -1.81 -8.41 -14.33
N ARG A 115 -2.89 -8.38 -13.54
CA ARG A 115 -4.24 -8.72 -14.01
C ARG A 115 -4.74 -7.79 -15.12
N MET A 116 -4.51 -6.48 -14.96
CA MET A 116 -4.92 -5.49 -15.96
C MET A 116 -4.16 -5.63 -17.28
N GLU A 117 -2.87 -5.96 -17.23
CA GLU A 117 -2.04 -6.26 -18.41
C GLU A 117 -2.49 -7.57 -19.10
N GLU A 118 -2.74 -8.63 -18.33
CA GLU A 118 -3.22 -9.92 -18.86
C GLU A 118 -4.59 -9.80 -19.55
N ALA A 119 -5.42 -8.86 -19.11
CA ALA A 119 -6.71 -8.53 -19.73
C ALA A 119 -6.60 -7.59 -20.95
N ASP A 120 -5.39 -7.19 -21.35
CA ASP A 120 -5.11 -6.23 -22.43
C ASP A 120 -5.89 -4.91 -22.28
N HIS A 121 -5.99 -4.42 -21.03
CA HIS A 121 -6.78 -3.25 -20.67
C HIS A 121 -5.90 -2.02 -20.41
N GLU A 122 -5.33 -1.47 -21.48
CA GLU A 122 -4.73 -0.13 -21.41
C GLU A 122 -5.81 0.91 -21.08
N SER A 123 -5.59 1.62 -19.98
CA SER A 123 -6.51 2.66 -19.53
C SER A 123 -5.78 3.63 -18.60
N ILE A 124 -6.43 4.76 -18.33
CA ILE A 124 -5.93 5.68 -17.30
C ILE A 124 -5.89 5.04 -15.90
N LEU A 125 -6.71 4.01 -15.66
CA LEU A 125 -6.66 3.23 -14.42
C LEU A 125 -5.34 2.45 -14.31
N LEU A 126 -4.84 1.91 -15.42
CA LEU A 126 -3.54 1.22 -15.44
C LEU A 126 -2.40 2.21 -15.14
N ALA A 127 -2.45 3.42 -15.71
CA ALA A 127 -1.49 4.47 -15.37
C ALA A 127 -1.49 4.80 -13.87
N ARG A 128 -2.69 4.91 -13.26
CA ARG A 128 -2.83 5.13 -11.82
C ARG A 128 -2.34 3.93 -11.00
N ALA A 129 -2.58 2.70 -11.46
CA ALA A 129 -2.09 1.49 -10.80
C ALA A 129 -0.55 1.48 -10.73
N TYR A 130 0.13 1.76 -11.85
CA TYR A 130 1.59 1.91 -11.87
C TYR A 130 2.07 3.05 -10.97
N LEU A 131 1.38 4.19 -10.95
CA LEU A 131 1.72 5.30 -10.05
C LEU A 131 1.71 4.85 -8.59
N LEU A 132 0.64 4.15 -8.18
CA LEU A 132 0.48 3.63 -6.81
C LEU A 132 1.51 2.57 -6.48
N ALA A 133 1.81 1.65 -7.41
CA ALA A 133 2.89 0.67 -7.23
C ALA A 133 4.26 1.33 -7.06
N GLY A 134 4.53 2.39 -7.84
CA GLY A 134 5.75 3.18 -7.75
C GLY A 134 5.92 3.81 -6.36
N PHE A 135 4.85 4.41 -5.82
CA PHE A 135 4.86 4.95 -4.47
C PHE A 135 5.00 3.87 -3.39
N SER A 136 4.34 2.72 -3.53
CA SER A 136 4.47 1.60 -2.60
C SER A 136 5.91 1.08 -2.54
N ASN A 137 6.57 0.92 -3.69
CA ASN A 137 7.97 0.51 -3.74
C ASN A 137 8.89 1.60 -3.20
N ARG A 138 8.68 2.86 -3.56
CA ARG A 138 9.44 3.98 -2.99
C ARG A 138 9.41 3.96 -1.48
N LEU A 139 8.21 3.85 -0.88
CA LEU A 139 8.02 3.82 0.56
C LEU A 139 8.81 2.69 1.21
N LEU A 140 8.80 1.48 0.65
CA LEU A 140 9.59 0.36 1.16
C LEU A 140 11.10 0.60 1.03
N GLY A 141 11.56 1.12 -0.12
CA GLY A 141 12.97 1.42 -0.35
C GLY A 141 13.51 2.52 0.56
N GLU A 142 12.67 3.46 1.00
CA GLU A 142 13.06 4.52 1.94
C GLU A 142 13.19 4.03 3.38
N HIS A 143 12.48 2.96 3.77
CA HIS A 143 12.30 2.59 5.18
C HIS A 143 12.88 1.23 5.58
N PHE A 144 13.24 0.37 4.63
CA PHE A 144 13.80 -0.95 4.91
C PHE A 144 15.15 -1.16 4.23
N CYS A 145 16.08 -1.81 4.94
CA CYS A 145 17.44 -2.06 4.43
C CYS A 145 17.53 -3.16 3.38
N ASN A 146 16.54 -4.05 3.32
CA ASN A 146 16.50 -5.19 2.40
C ASN A 146 15.16 -5.23 1.69
N ALA A 147 15.17 -5.79 0.49
CA ALA A 147 13.96 -6.10 -0.26
C ALA A 147 13.75 -7.61 -0.34
N VAL A 148 12.48 -8.04 -0.28
CA VAL A 148 12.06 -9.42 -0.55
C VAL A 148 10.78 -9.37 -1.38
N PHE A 149 10.79 -9.96 -2.56
CA PHE A 149 9.63 -10.04 -3.44
C PHE A 149 9.12 -11.48 -3.50
N ASP A 150 7.85 -11.67 -3.13
CA ASP A 150 7.07 -12.88 -3.36
C ASP A 150 7.73 -14.20 -2.91
N GLY A 151 8.37 -14.17 -1.73
CA GLY A 151 9.07 -15.33 -1.16
C GLY A 151 10.45 -15.62 -1.78
N GLY A 152 10.95 -14.69 -2.60
CA GLY A 152 12.30 -14.72 -3.15
C GLY A 152 13.40 -14.50 -2.11
N PRO A 153 14.69 -14.49 -2.55
CA PRO A 153 15.81 -14.21 -1.66
C PRO A 153 15.78 -12.74 -1.17
N SER A 154 16.44 -12.49 -0.04
CA SER A 154 16.74 -11.14 0.40
C SER A 154 17.75 -10.48 -0.54
N GLU A 155 17.42 -9.27 -0.98
CA GLU A 155 18.29 -8.42 -1.81
C GLU A 155 18.39 -7.01 -1.24
N SER A 156 19.16 -6.15 -1.91
CA SER A 156 19.33 -4.75 -1.50
C SER A 156 18.00 -3.99 -1.60
N PHE A 157 17.73 -3.09 -0.66
CA PHE A 157 16.59 -2.15 -0.75
C PHE A 157 16.53 -1.37 -2.06
N MET A 158 17.67 -1.18 -2.74
CA MET A 158 17.75 -0.53 -4.05
C MET A 158 16.84 -1.19 -5.10
N ALA A 159 16.55 -2.49 -4.97
CA ALA A 159 15.62 -3.20 -5.84
C ALA A 159 14.20 -2.59 -5.81
N HIS A 160 13.76 -2.05 -4.67
CA HIS A 160 12.51 -1.29 -4.62
C HIS A 160 12.57 -0.02 -5.47
N PHE A 161 13.68 0.72 -5.43
CA PHE A 161 13.84 1.93 -6.26
C PHE A 161 13.93 1.61 -7.75
N GLU A 162 14.54 0.49 -8.13
CA GLU A 162 14.55 0.03 -9.53
C GLU A 162 13.13 -0.27 -10.03
N ARG A 163 12.32 -0.98 -9.24
CA ARG A 163 10.91 -1.22 -9.56
C ARG A 163 10.11 0.08 -9.63
N ALA A 164 10.27 0.95 -8.63
CA ALA A 164 9.57 2.23 -8.57
C ALA A 164 9.90 3.11 -9.79
N ALA A 165 11.17 3.18 -10.21
CA ALA A 165 11.57 3.95 -11.39
C ALA A 165 10.87 3.46 -12.66
N LEU A 166 10.79 2.14 -12.87
CA LEU A 166 10.08 1.56 -14.01
C LEU A 166 8.59 1.88 -13.95
N GLN A 167 7.97 1.69 -12.78
CA GLN A 167 6.54 1.93 -12.56
C GLN A 167 6.18 3.41 -12.79
N PHE A 168 6.94 4.36 -12.25
CA PHE A 168 6.73 5.78 -12.50
C PHE A 168 6.93 6.14 -13.98
N SER A 169 7.96 5.61 -14.64
CA SER A 169 8.17 5.86 -16.06
C SER A 169 7.00 5.37 -16.92
N THR A 170 6.46 4.18 -16.61
CA THR A 170 5.29 3.63 -17.32
C THR A 170 4.03 4.42 -17.02
N ALA A 171 3.81 4.81 -15.76
CA ALA A 171 2.69 5.67 -15.37
C ALA A 171 2.70 7.01 -16.12
N ALA A 172 3.85 7.68 -16.21
CA ALA A 172 4.00 8.93 -16.94
C ALA A 172 3.72 8.76 -18.44
N SER A 173 4.20 7.66 -19.05
CA SER A 173 3.97 7.35 -20.46
C SER A 173 2.48 7.14 -20.77
N LEU A 174 1.80 6.30 -19.98
CA LEU A 174 0.36 6.06 -20.13
C LEU A 174 -0.45 7.33 -19.85
N ALA A 175 -0.11 8.07 -18.81
CA ALA A 175 -0.79 9.33 -18.49
C ALA A 175 -0.70 10.34 -19.65
N SER A 176 0.45 10.44 -20.31
CA SER A 176 0.64 11.25 -21.51
C SER A 176 -0.25 10.79 -22.68
N GLN A 177 -0.30 9.48 -22.94
CA GLN A 177 -1.16 8.88 -23.98
C GLN A 177 -2.64 9.21 -23.78
N TYR A 178 -3.11 9.22 -22.53
CA TYR A 178 -4.50 9.55 -22.17
C TYR A 178 -4.73 11.03 -21.85
N GLY A 179 -3.71 11.89 -21.95
CA GLY A 179 -3.80 13.32 -21.67
C GLY A 179 -4.09 13.68 -20.20
N ASN A 180 -3.77 12.80 -19.26
CA ASN A 180 -3.95 13.04 -17.82
C ASN A 180 -2.69 13.67 -17.22
N ILE A 181 -2.70 15.00 -17.08
CA ILE A 181 -1.57 15.77 -16.58
C ILE A 181 -1.31 15.50 -15.09
N GLU A 182 -2.34 15.23 -14.30
CA GLU A 182 -2.20 15.00 -12.85
C GLU A 182 -1.38 13.74 -12.55
N ILE A 183 -1.73 12.60 -13.14
CA ILE A 183 -0.96 11.35 -13.00
C ILE A 183 0.42 11.51 -13.63
N GLY A 184 0.52 12.22 -14.77
CA GLY A 184 1.80 12.52 -15.40
C GLY A 184 2.76 13.25 -14.47
N ASN A 185 2.29 14.35 -13.86
CA ASN A 185 3.08 15.14 -12.92
C ASN A 185 3.45 14.35 -11.65
N ALA A 186 2.49 13.60 -11.08
CA ALA A 186 2.75 12.76 -9.92
C ALA A 186 3.80 11.67 -10.20
N ALA A 187 3.72 11.05 -11.39
CA ALA A 187 4.68 10.05 -11.82
C ALA A 187 6.07 10.65 -12.05
N THR A 188 6.15 11.81 -12.70
CA THR A 188 7.41 12.53 -12.92
C THR A 188 8.05 12.98 -11.60
N ALA A 189 7.27 13.51 -10.66
CA ALA A 189 7.75 13.86 -9.32
C ALA A 189 8.23 12.64 -8.53
N GLY A 190 7.47 11.53 -8.59
CA GLY A 190 7.87 10.24 -8.04
C GLY A 190 9.20 9.77 -8.60
N LEU A 191 9.36 9.79 -9.93
CA LEU A 191 10.60 9.40 -10.59
C LEU A 191 11.78 10.29 -10.20
N ALA A 192 11.57 11.62 -10.11
CA ALA A 192 12.59 12.55 -9.65
C ALA A 192 13.09 12.19 -8.24
N SER A 193 12.17 11.86 -7.31
CA SER A 193 12.53 11.44 -5.95
C SER A 193 13.33 10.14 -5.93
N ILE A 194 13.02 9.20 -6.82
CA ILE A 194 13.77 7.94 -6.97
C ILE A 194 15.17 8.21 -7.51
N ARG A 195 15.32 9.09 -8.51
CA ARG A 195 16.65 9.46 -9.04
C ARG A 195 17.52 10.11 -7.98
N ALA A 196 16.94 10.98 -7.15
CA ALA A 196 17.61 11.55 -5.99
C ALA A 196 18.07 10.47 -4.99
N ALA A 197 17.19 9.51 -4.64
CA ALA A 197 17.51 8.41 -3.74
C ALA A 197 18.61 7.48 -4.31
N GLN A 198 18.72 7.37 -5.64
CA GLN A 198 19.78 6.65 -6.34
C GLN A 198 21.10 7.45 -6.46
N GLY A 199 21.12 8.72 -6.02
CA GLY A 199 22.27 9.61 -6.12
C GLY A 199 22.44 10.30 -7.49
N ASP A 200 21.49 10.12 -8.41
CA ASP A 200 21.45 10.81 -9.71
C ASP A 200 20.73 12.15 -9.60
N TRP A 201 21.41 13.09 -8.93
CA TRP A 201 20.88 14.42 -8.66
C TRP A 201 20.65 15.27 -9.91
N ALA A 202 21.40 15.01 -10.99
CA ALA A 202 21.24 15.74 -12.25
C ALA A 202 19.89 15.39 -12.90
N THR A 203 19.63 14.10 -13.12
CA THR A 203 18.35 13.64 -13.67
C THR A 203 17.18 13.97 -12.73
N ALA A 204 17.39 13.89 -11.42
CA ALA A 204 16.36 14.28 -10.44
C ALA A 204 15.95 15.76 -10.59
N ALA A 205 16.92 16.67 -10.74
CA ALA A 205 16.66 18.09 -10.91
C ALA A 205 15.95 18.40 -12.24
N ASP A 206 16.37 17.74 -13.32
CA ASP A 206 15.73 17.90 -14.64
C ASP A 206 14.26 17.47 -14.60
N LEU A 207 13.97 16.28 -14.08
CA LEU A 207 12.59 15.78 -13.93
C LEU A 207 11.75 16.67 -12.99
N ALA A 208 12.31 17.10 -11.86
CA ALA A 208 11.60 17.97 -10.93
C ALA A 208 11.23 19.32 -11.56
N SER A 209 12.04 19.82 -12.51
CA SER A 209 11.76 21.08 -13.20
C SER A 209 10.57 21.02 -14.16
N GLU A 210 10.12 19.81 -14.54
CA GLU A 210 8.96 19.60 -15.39
C GLU A 210 7.63 19.71 -14.60
N VAL A 211 7.68 19.59 -13.28
CA VAL A 211 6.49 19.56 -12.41
C VAL A 211 6.21 20.96 -11.85
N PRO A 212 4.95 21.46 -11.90
CA PRO A 212 4.59 22.73 -11.29
C PRO A 212 4.90 22.77 -9.77
N LEU A 213 5.40 23.90 -9.28
CA LEU A 213 5.80 24.04 -7.86
C LEU A 213 4.63 23.93 -6.88
N ASP A 214 3.41 24.22 -7.32
CA ASP A 214 2.17 24.14 -6.55
C ASP A 214 1.44 22.80 -6.74
N PHE A 215 1.99 21.88 -7.54
CA PHE A 215 1.41 20.57 -7.76
C PHE A 215 1.43 19.72 -6.49
N GLN A 216 0.29 19.07 -6.21
CA GLN A 216 0.10 18.18 -5.06
C GLN A 216 -0.63 16.93 -5.54
N TYR A 217 -0.27 15.79 -4.96
CA TYR A 217 -0.95 14.52 -5.17
C TYR A 217 -1.11 13.84 -3.81
N ASP A 218 -2.34 13.82 -3.31
CA ASP A 218 -2.61 13.55 -1.90
C ASP A 218 -2.98 12.09 -1.63
N ALA A 219 -2.48 11.57 -0.51
CA ALA A 219 -3.01 10.33 0.07
C ALA A 219 -4.41 10.60 0.64
N ILE A 220 -5.36 9.72 0.32
CA ILE A 220 -6.76 9.89 0.72
C ILE A 220 -7.01 9.14 2.03
N PHE A 221 -7.56 9.87 3.01
CA PHE A 221 -8.00 9.36 4.31
C PHE A 221 -9.48 9.68 4.53
N SER A 222 -10.13 8.90 5.38
CA SER A 222 -11.57 9.00 5.65
C SER A 222 -11.88 8.58 7.08
N LEU A 223 -12.87 9.23 7.70
CA LEU A 223 -13.38 8.89 9.03
C LEU A 223 -14.42 7.77 9.02
N ASN A 224 -14.72 7.18 7.85
CA ASN A 224 -15.77 6.17 7.73
C ASN A 224 -15.36 4.82 8.33
N SER A 225 -14.07 4.56 8.47
CA SER A 225 -13.55 3.34 9.11
C SER A 225 -12.19 3.58 9.75
N SER A 226 -11.87 2.80 10.77
CA SER A 226 -10.56 2.86 11.45
C SER A 226 -9.38 2.57 10.53
N ARG A 227 -9.59 1.84 9.41
CA ARG A 227 -8.55 1.58 8.41
C ARG A 227 -8.24 2.81 7.56
N GLU A 228 -9.23 3.65 7.32
CA GLU A 228 -9.11 4.84 6.46
C GLU A 228 -8.74 6.10 7.27
N THR A 229 -8.85 6.04 8.60
CA THR A 229 -8.47 7.13 9.49
C THR A 229 -6.95 7.26 9.55
N SER A 230 -6.44 8.49 9.40
CA SER A 230 -5.02 8.78 9.63
C SER A 230 -4.72 8.88 11.12
N ASN A 231 -3.76 8.07 11.57
CA ASN A 231 -3.23 8.15 12.93
C ASN A 231 -2.39 9.41 13.15
N ILE A 232 -1.62 9.84 12.13
CA ILE A 232 -0.82 11.08 12.19
C ILE A 232 -1.72 12.30 12.39
N LEU A 233 -2.84 12.39 11.66
CA LEU A 233 -3.66 13.60 11.64
C LEU A 233 -4.72 13.61 12.74
N ILE A 234 -5.22 12.43 13.14
CA ILE A 234 -6.45 12.34 13.93
C ILE A 234 -6.22 11.60 15.25
N ASN A 235 -5.84 10.32 15.21
CA ASN A 235 -5.86 9.51 16.42
C ASN A 235 -4.85 10.03 17.47
N TYR A 236 -3.58 10.21 17.11
CA TYR A 236 -2.57 10.57 18.10
C TYR A 236 -2.67 12.04 18.58
N PRO A 237 -2.83 13.05 17.70
CA PRO A 237 -2.89 14.43 18.17
C PRO A 237 -4.27 14.84 18.70
N LEU A 238 -5.36 14.45 18.01
CA LEU A 238 -6.70 15.01 18.30
C LEU A 238 -7.50 14.17 19.29
N GLU A 239 -7.48 12.84 19.18
CA GLU A 239 -8.28 11.98 20.05
C GLU A 239 -7.55 11.62 21.35
N HIS A 240 -6.25 11.35 21.25
CA HIS A 240 -5.49 10.80 22.36
C HIS A 240 -4.50 11.77 23.02
N SER A 241 -4.14 12.89 22.38
CA SER A 241 -3.06 13.79 22.85
C SER A 241 -1.76 13.03 23.14
N GLU A 242 -1.44 12.04 22.30
CA GLU A 242 -0.34 11.08 22.47
C GLU A 242 0.92 11.43 21.67
N GLY A 243 0.78 12.33 20.68
CA GLY A 243 1.85 12.79 19.81
C GLY A 243 1.90 14.31 19.74
N THR A 244 3.10 14.87 19.82
CA THR A 244 3.35 16.32 19.83
C THR A 244 4.35 16.68 18.74
N VAL A 245 4.17 17.78 18.04
CA VAL A 245 5.24 18.29 17.15
C VAL A 245 6.44 18.68 18.01
N TYR A 246 7.65 18.40 17.53
CA TYR A 246 8.86 18.77 18.26
C TYR A 246 8.85 20.24 18.69
N GLY A 247 9.16 20.47 19.97
CA GLY A 247 9.16 21.81 20.56
C GLY A 247 7.77 22.38 20.89
N THR A 248 6.69 21.59 20.75
CA THR A 248 5.36 21.95 21.22
C THR A 248 5.01 21.14 22.47
N GLU A 249 4.67 21.82 23.56
CA GLU A 249 4.24 21.20 24.81
C GLU A 249 2.71 21.19 24.86
N TRP A 250 2.10 20.02 25.07
CA TRP A 250 0.63 19.90 25.11
C TRP A 250 0.04 20.21 26.47
N ASP A 251 0.80 19.96 27.55
CA ASP A 251 0.35 20.21 28.91
C ASP A 251 1.55 20.41 29.83
N ASP A 252 1.43 21.34 30.79
CA ASP A 252 2.43 21.54 31.84
C ASP A 252 2.07 20.58 32.99
N VAL A 253 2.98 19.66 33.33
CA VAL A 253 2.82 18.67 34.40
C VAL A 253 2.52 19.34 35.77
N LEU A 254 2.71 20.66 35.89
CA LEU A 254 2.54 21.44 37.11
C LEU A 254 1.43 22.53 37.05
N GLY A 255 0.63 22.61 35.98
CA GLY A 255 -0.37 23.68 35.77
C GLY A 255 -1.84 23.25 35.89
N PRO A 256 -2.79 24.18 36.20
CA PRO A 256 -4.20 23.84 36.32
C PRO A 256 -4.85 23.62 34.95
N VAL A 257 -5.04 22.35 34.60
CA VAL A 257 -5.95 21.73 33.61
C VAL A 257 -6.82 22.70 32.79
N HIS A 258 -6.24 23.38 31.81
CA HIS A 258 -6.96 24.06 30.73
C HIS A 258 -6.07 24.16 29.49
N THR A 259 -6.16 23.15 28.61
CA THR A 259 -5.46 23.13 27.32
C THR A 259 -6.35 23.73 26.23
N THR A 260 -6.10 25.00 25.86
CA THR A 260 -6.56 25.59 24.60
C THR A 260 -5.45 25.45 23.57
N VAL A 261 -5.71 24.72 22.48
CA VAL A 261 -4.85 24.70 21.29
C VAL A 261 -5.05 26.01 20.54
N GLN A 262 -4.04 26.88 20.54
CA GLN A 262 -4.01 28.05 19.67
C GLN A 262 -3.54 27.63 18.28
N TRP A 263 -4.46 27.65 17.33
CA TRP A 263 -4.17 27.44 15.90
C TRP A 263 -3.25 28.55 15.39
N LEU A 264 -2.06 28.18 14.93
CA LEU A 264 -1.26 29.02 14.05
C LEU A 264 -1.51 28.55 12.62
N ILE A 265 -2.14 29.44 11.85
CA ILE A 265 -2.27 29.41 10.38
C ILE A 265 -0.92 29.79 9.78
#